data_AF-C6S9J4-F1
#
_entry.id   AF-C6S9J4-F1
#
_cell.length_a   1.000
_cell.length_b   1.000
_cell.length_c   1.000
_cell.angle_alpha   90.00
_cell.angle_beta   90.00
_cell.angle_gamma   90.00
#
_symmetry.space_group_name_H-M   'P 1'
#
loop_
_entity.id
_entity.type
_entity.pdbx_description
1 polymer ?
#
loop_
_entity_poly.entity_id
_entity_poly.type
_entity_poly.pdbx_seq_one_letter_code
_entity_poly.pdbx_strand_id
1 'polypeptide(L)'
;MDKTQMRASFDDMQRIMPELGFEAQGYALPFEQLVQLKIPVIVYLKYRKNNHFSVLNGINGETVLLADPSLGHVSMSKSQFLSAWKTRDGEMEGKILAIVPKNTDFVRNQMFFNKNPVRQTRFTVEQIQMRQKR
;
A
#
# COMPACT_ATOMS: atom_id res chain seq x y z
N MET A 1 21.79 19.97 10.28
CA MET A 1 20.46 19.76 9.66
C MET A 1 19.64 18.94 10.64
N ASP A 2 18.61 19.57 11.22
CA ASP A 2 17.78 18.97 12.25
C ASP A 2 16.81 17.96 11.62
N LYS A 3 16.97 16.66 11.95
CA LYS A 3 16.16 15.56 11.39
C LYS A 3 14.77 15.46 12.04
N THR A 4 14.44 16.35 12.99
CA THR A 4 13.17 16.31 13.73
C THR A 4 11.99 16.96 13.01
N GLN A 5 12.22 17.72 11.92
CA GLN A 5 11.16 18.47 11.21
C GLN A 5 10.67 17.87 9.88
N MET A 6 11.30 16.83 9.33
CA MET A 6 10.96 16.34 7.98
C MET A 6 10.01 15.14 8.03
N ARG A 7 8.81 15.35 8.57
CA ARG A 7 7.70 14.37 8.43
C ARG A 7 6.87 14.77 7.22
N ALA A 8 6.91 13.96 6.17
CA ALA A 8 6.02 14.15 5.02
C ALA A 8 4.59 13.74 5.40
N SER A 9 3.62 14.55 5.02
CA SER A 9 2.19 14.21 5.09
C SER A 9 1.64 13.97 3.68
N PHE A 10 0.42 13.41 3.58
CA PHE A 10 -0.28 13.35 2.30
C PHE A 10 -0.56 14.74 1.72
N ASP A 11 -0.76 15.74 2.58
CA ASP A 11 -0.96 17.13 2.16
C ASP A 11 0.33 17.71 1.55
N ASP A 12 1.48 17.48 2.20
CA ASP A 12 2.79 17.89 1.66
C ASP A 12 3.07 17.23 0.31
N MET A 13 2.78 15.92 0.20
CA MET A 13 2.92 15.19 -1.06
C MET A 13 1.98 15.76 -2.12
N GLN A 14 0.70 15.99 -1.79
CA GLN A 14 -0.27 16.53 -2.74
C GLN A 14 0.15 17.90 -3.28
N ARG A 15 0.72 18.76 -2.43
CA ARG A 15 1.19 20.10 -2.82
C ARG A 15 2.32 20.08 -3.86
N ILE A 16 3.25 19.12 -3.77
CA ILE A 16 4.42 19.07 -4.67
C ILE A 16 4.15 18.33 -5.99
N MET A 17 3.12 17.47 -6.05
CA MET A 17 2.84 16.63 -7.23
C MET A 17 2.62 17.43 -8.53
N PRO A 18 1.91 18.58 -8.51
CA PRO A 18 1.77 19.44 -9.68
C PRO A 18 3.10 19.86 -10.31
N GLU A 19 4.11 20.18 -9.51
CA GLU A 19 5.44 20.60 -9.98
C GLU A 19 6.18 19.43 -10.66
N LEU A 20 5.84 18.20 -10.28
CA LEU A 20 6.36 16.97 -10.88
C LEU A 20 5.56 16.49 -12.10
N GLY A 21 4.53 17.23 -12.53
CA GLY A 21 3.66 16.85 -13.65
C GLY A 21 2.58 15.82 -13.31
N PHE A 22 2.32 15.61 -12.02
CA PHE A 22 1.30 14.70 -11.52
C PHE A 22 0.17 15.45 -10.82
N GLU A 23 -0.97 14.79 -10.72
CA GLU A 23 -2.06 15.15 -9.84
C GLU A 23 -2.17 14.05 -8.78
N ALA A 24 -2.33 14.44 -7.53
CA ALA A 24 -2.53 13.50 -6.44
C ALA A 24 -3.79 13.86 -5.67
N GLN A 25 -4.52 12.83 -5.25
CA GLN A 25 -5.75 12.98 -4.50
C GLN A 25 -5.78 11.99 -3.34
N GLY A 26 -6.01 12.52 -2.15
CA GLY A 26 -6.18 11.75 -0.93
C GLY A 26 -7.59 11.16 -0.84
N TYR A 27 -7.68 9.88 -0.51
CA TYR A 27 -8.95 9.19 -0.28
C TYR A 27 -8.91 8.44 1.05
N ALA A 28 -10.06 8.36 1.70
CA ALA A 28 -10.32 7.33 2.70
C ALA A 28 -11.29 6.32 2.07
N LEU A 29 -11.11 5.03 2.29
CA LEU A 29 -11.98 4.01 1.72
C LEU A 29 -11.95 2.70 2.51
N PRO A 30 -12.99 1.86 2.40
CA PRO A 30 -12.98 0.50 2.94
C PRO A 30 -12.03 -0.40 2.15
N PHE A 31 -11.60 -1.51 2.76
CA PHE A 31 -10.68 -2.47 2.16
C PHE A 31 -11.20 -3.03 0.83
N GLU A 32 -12.50 -3.28 0.74
CA GLU A 32 -13.15 -3.86 -0.42
C GLU A 32 -13.03 -2.95 -1.65
N GLN A 33 -13.12 -1.63 -1.46
CA GLN A 33 -12.85 -0.65 -2.53
C GLN A 33 -11.36 -0.62 -2.89
N LEU A 34 -10.47 -0.78 -1.91
CA LEU A 34 -9.02 -0.84 -2.17
C LEU A 34 -8.67 -2.05 -3.03
N VAL A 35 -9.33 -3.19 -2.80
CA VAL A 35 -9.13 -4.41 -3.61
C VAL A 35 -9.55 -4.19 -5.07
N GLN A 36 -10.57 -3.38 -5.32
CA GLN A 36 -11.04 -3.03 -6.66
C GLN A 36 -10.10 -2.04 -7.36
N LEU A 37 -9.35 -1.25 -6.60
CA LEU A 37 -8.37 -0.29 -7.11
C LEU A 37 -7.16 -1.02 -7.72
N LYS A 38 -7.20 -1.29 -9.02
CA LYS A 38 -6.15 -2.00 -9.77
C LYS A 38 -5.04 -1.06 -10.29
N ILE A 39 -4.63 -0.10 -9.46
CA ILE A 39 -3.55 0.83 -9.75
C ILE A 39 -2.63 0.97 -8.54
N PRO A 40 -1.32 1.24 -8.75
CA PRO A 40 -0.43 1.52 -7.63
C PRO A 40 -0.85 2.79 -6.91
N VAL A 41 -0.91 2.74 -5.58
CA VAL A 41 -1.24 3.89 -4.73
C VAL A 41 -0.36 3.93 -3.51
N ILE A 42 -0.15 5.10 -2.93
CA ILE A 42 0.55 5.22 -1.65
C ILE A 42 -0.46 4.98 -0.54
N VAL A 43 -0.15 4.05 0.36
CA VAL A 43 -0.98 3.73 1.53
C VAL A 43 -0.34 4.28 2.80
N TYR A 44 -1.17 4.79 3.71
CA TYR A 44 -0.73 5.19 5.05
C TYR A 44 -0.87 4.03 6.02
N LEU A 45 0.23 3.66 6.67
CA LEU A 45 0.31 2.55 7.62
C LEU A 45 0.77 3.06 8.98
N LYS A 46 0.20 2.47 10.03
CA LYS A 46 0.58 2.74 11.42
C LYS A 46 1.06 1.46 12.08
N TYR A 47 2.37 1.33 12.22
CA TYR A 47 2.97 0.24 12.98
C TYR A 47 3.25 0.70 14.41
N ARG A 48 2.38 0.31 15.35
CA ARG A 48 2.48 0.71 16.78
C ARG A 48 2.55 2.25 16.93
N LYS A 49 3.75 2.80 17.16
CA LYS A 49 4.02 4.24 17.33
C LYS A 49 4.62 4.90 16.08
N ASN A 50 4.91 4.14 15.03
CA ASN A 50 5.56 4.63 13.82
C ASN A 50 4.55 4.77 12.67
N ASN A 51 4.48 5.97 12.13
CA ASN A 51 3.74 6.29 10.92
C ASN A 51 4.61 5.96 9.72
N HIS A 52 4.03 5.33 8.71
CA HIS A 52 4.76 4.88 7.54
C HIS A 52 3.93 5.05 6.27
N PHE A 53 4.62 5.24 5.14
CA PHE A 53 4.01 5.24 3.81
C PHE A 53 4.66 4.16 2.98
N SER A 54 3.85 3.29 2.39
CA SER A 54 4.32 2.26 1.46
C SER A 54 3.55 2.38 0.16
N VAL A 55 4.10 1.85 -0.93
CA VAL A 55 3.38 1.77 -2.20
C VAL A 55 2.67 0.42 -2.27
N LEU A 56 1.35 0.44 -2.43
CA LEU A 56 0.58 -0.76 -2.76
C LEU A 56 0.79 -1.09 -4.23
N ASN A 57 1.44 -2.22 -4.52
CA ASN A 57 1.71 -2.66 -5.90
C ASN A 57 1.01 -3.99 -6.26
N GLY A 58 0.18 -4.52 -5.37
CA GLY A 58 -0.69 -5.65 -5.68
C GLY A 58 -1.60 -5.99 -4.52
N ILE A 59 -2.85 -6.36 -4.81
CA ILE A 59 -3.84 -6.73 -3.79
C ILE A 59 -4.88 -7.70 -4.33
N ASN A 60 -5.26 -8.66 -3.50
CA ASN A 60 -6.46 -9.47 -3.65
C ASN A 60 -7.15 -9.63 -2.28
N GLY A 61 -8.18 -10.48 -2.20
CA GLY A 61 -8.96 -10.69 -0.98
C GLY A 61 -8.16 -11.20 0.22
N GLU A 62 -6.96 -11.75 0.02
CA GLU A 62 -6.16 -12.36 1.09
C GLU A 62 -4.73 -11.82 1.21
N THR A 63 -4.18 -11.29 0.13
CA THR A 63 -2.75 -10.98 0.00
C THR A 63 -2.57 -9.55 -0.48
N VAL A 64 -1.64 -8.86 0.18
CA VAL A 64 -1.26 -7.49 -0.10
C VAL A 64 0.24 -7.45 -0.38
N LEU A 65 0.64 -6.83 -1.48
CA LEU A 65 2.03 -6.56 -1.82
C LEU A 65 2.32 -5.08 -1.66
N LEU A 66 3.39 -4.79 -0.90
CA LEU A 66 3.86 -3.45 -0.61
C LEU A 66 5.29 -3.30 -1.09
N ALA A 67 5.62 -2.15 -1.67
CA ALA A 67 6.99 -1.66 -1.77
C ALA A 67 7.20 -0.64 -0.65
N ASP A 68 7.85 -1.08 0.40
CA ASP A 68 8.11 -0.34 1.63
C ASP A 68 9.52 0.29 1.59
N PRO A 69 9.67 1.60 1.79
CA PRO A 69 10.98 2.26 1.79
C PRO A 69 12.00 1.70 2.79
N SER A 70 11.54 1.09 3.89
CA SER A 70 12.41 0.55 4.95
C SER A 70 12.65 -0.96 4.80
N LEU A 71 11.65 -1.71 4.34
CA LEU A 71 11.68 -3.18 4.27
C LEU A 71 11.80 -3.74 2.85
N GLY A 72 11.72 -2.91 1.82
CA GLY A 72 11.71 -3.34 0.42
C GLY A 72 10.36 -3.93 0.00
N HIS A 73 10.39 -4.95 -0.86
CA HIS A 73 9.16 -5.63 -1.31
C HIS A 73 8.65 -6.62 -0.27
N VAL A 74 7.48 -6.33 0.30
CA VAL A 74 6.88 -7.11 1.39
C VAL A 74 5.54 -7.68 0.94
N SER A 75 5.25 -8.91 1.37
CA SER A 75 3.97 -9.58 1.19
C SER A 75 3.30 -9.78 2.55
N MET A 76 2.07 -9.30 2.71
CA MET A 76 1.27 -9.42 3.94
C MET A 76 -0.04 -10.16 3.72
N SER A 77 -0.58 -10.79 4.76
CA SER A 77 -1.98 -11.23 4.79
C SER A 77 -2.94 -10.03 4.90
N LYS A 78 -4.20 -10.20 4.50
CA LYS A 78 -5.27 -9.22 4.75
C LYS A 78 -5.31 -8.80 6.21
N SER A 79 -5.25 -9.74 7.15
CA SER A 79 -5.31 -9.44 8.60
C SER A 79 -4.12 -8.60 9.08
N GLN A 80 -2.90 -8.93 8.66
CA GLN A 80 -1.70 -8.17 9.00
C GLN A 80 -1.77 -6.75 8.41
N PHE A 81 -2.14 -6.64 7.15
CA PHE A 81 -2.28 -5.35 6.49
C PHE A 81 -3.35 -4.49 7.17
N LEU A 82 -4.54 -5.03 7.41
CA LEU A 82 -5.62 -4.30 8.09
C LEU A 82 -5.22 -3.81 9.48
N SER A 83 -4.45 -4.60 10.24
CA SER A 83 -3.98 -4.19 11.56
C SER A 83 -3.10 -2.92 11.54
N ALA A 84 -2.43 -2.66 10.41
CA ALA A 84 -1.59 -1.48 10.22
C ALA A 84 -2.31 -0.35 9.45
N TRP A 85 -3.22 -0.70 8.53
CA TRP A 85 -3.87 0.25 7.63
C TRP A 85 -5.15 0.88 8.19
N LYS A 86 -5.89 0.16 9.05
CA LYS A 86 -7.06 0.71 9.74
C LYS A 86 -6.59 1.74 10.77
N THR A 87 -6.69 3.02 10.43
CA THR A 87 -6.17 4.13 11.25
C THR A 87 -7.27 5.05 11.78
N ARG A 88 -8.53 4.76 11.42
CA ARG A 88 -9.72 5.46 11.88
C ARG A 88 -10.78 4.45 12.30
N ASP A 89 -11.60 4.84 13.27
CA ASP A 89 -12.82 4.14 13.62
C ASP A 89 -13.95 4.53 12.64
N GLY A 90 -14.66 3.55 12.06
CA GLY A 90 -15.74 3.76 11.09
C GLY A 90 -15.51 3.02 9.76
N GLU A 91 -16.42 3.22 8.79
CA GLU A 91 -16.38 2.50 7.48
C GLU A 91 -15.24 2.94 6.55
N MET A 92 -14.73 4.16 6.74
CA MET A 92 -13.64 4.74 5.97
C MET A 92 -12.30 4.47 6.66
N GLU A 93 -11.92 3.21 6.63
CA GLU A 93 -10.94 2.62 7.54
C GLU A 93 -9.50 3.05 7.28
N GLY A 94 -9.13 3.21 6.01
CA GLY A 94 -7.76 3.44 5.61
C GLY A 94 -7.60 4.59 4.63
N LYS A 95 -6.43 5.24 4.70
CA LYS A 95 -6.10 6.41 3.87
C LYS A 95 -5.11 6.01 2.78
N ILE A 96 -5.36 6.51 1.58
CA ILE A 96 -4.46 6.39 0.45
C ILE A 96 -4.25 7.74 -0.23
N LEU A 97 -3.17 7.83 -0.99
CA LEU A 97 -2.93 8.88 -1.96
C LEU A 97 -2.85 8.23 -3.34
N ALA A 98 -3.84 8.51 -4.18
CA ALA A 98 -3.79 8.12 -5.59
C ALA A 98 -3.03 9.21 -6.36
N ILE A 99 -2.12 8.79 -7.24
CA ILE A 99 -1.30 9.69 -8.06
C ILE A 99 -1.55 9.33 -9.52
N VAL A 100 -1.88 10.33 -10.33
CA VAL A 100 -2.13 10.19 -11.77
C VAL A 100 -1.33 11.25 -12.53
N PRO A 101 -0.80 10.94 -13.73
CA PRO A 101 -0.12 11.94 -14.55
C PRO A 101 -1.12 12.99 -15.06
N LYS A 102 -0.72 14.26 -15.15
CA LYS A 102 -1.55 15.32 -15.74
C LYS A 102 -1.66 15.21 -17.27
N ASN A 103 -0.63 14.65 -17.91
CA ASN A 103 -0.59 14.48 -19.36
C ASN A 103 -0.93 13.04 -19.73
N THR A 104 -1.76 12.88 -20.76
CA THR A 104 -2.30 11.59 -21.22
C THR A 104 -1.32 10.74 -22.02
N ASP A 105 -0.13 11.26 -22.36
CA ASP A 105 0.90 10.55 -23.13
C ASP A 105 1.64 9.47 -22.32
N PHE A 106 1.18 9.17 -21.11
CA PHE A 106 1.83 8.19 -20.24
C PHE A 106 1.52 6.75 -20.68
N VAL A 107 2.56 5.99 -21.00
CA VAL A 107 2.45 4.55 -21.28
C VAL A 107 2.11 3.81 -19.98
N ARG A 108 0.86 3.37 -19.85
CA ARG A 108 0.42 2.58 -18.70
C ARG A 108 1.11 1.22 -18.71
N ASN A 109 2.15 1.06 -17.90
CA ASN A 109 2.81 -0.22 -17.73
C ASN A 109 2.00 -1.10 -16.75
N GLN A 110 1.39 -2.14 -17.31
CA GLN A 110 0.57 -3.09 -16.55
C GLN A 110 1.37 -3.97 -15.59
N MET A 111 2.71 -4.01 -15.71
CA MET A 111 3.57 -4.78 -14.80
C MET A 111 3.74 -4.11 -13.43
N PHE A 112 3.40 -2.83 -13.28
CA PHE A 112 3.54 -2.14 -12.00
C PHE A 112 2.51 -2.57 -10.95
N PHE A 113 1.41 -3.23 -11.37
CA PHE A 113 0.40 -3.72 -10.44
C PHE A 113 0.09 -5.19 -10.63
N ASN A 114 0.39 -6.00 -9.62
CA ASN A 114 0.08 -7.43 -9.63
C ASN A 114 -1.39 -7.66 -9.23
N LYS A 115 -2.19 -8.15 -10.19
CA LYS A 115 -3.62 -8.46 -9.97
C LYS A 115 -3.86 -9.75 -9.18
N ASN A 116 -2.89 -10.68 -9.22
CA ASN A 116 -2.97 -11.99 -8.58
C ASN A 116 -1.75 -12.21 -7.66
N PRO A 117 -1.61 -11.42 -6.59
CA PRO A 117 -0.46 -11.53 -5.71
C PRO A 117 -0.47 -12.86 -4.92
N VAL A 118 0.72 -13.45 -4.77
CA VAL A 118 0.95 -14.67 -3.98
C VAL A 118 1.91 -14.36 -2.84
N ARG A 119 1.61 -14.87 -1.64
CA ARG A 119 2.48 -14.67 -0.47
C ARG A 119 3.79 -15.43 -0.63
N GLN A 120 4.92 -14.76 -0.39
CA GLN A 120 6.25 -15.39 -0.40
C GLN A 120 6.36 -16.53 0.63
N THR A 121 5.65 -16.41 1.76
CA THR A 121 5.66 -17.40 2.85
C THR A 121 4.77 -18.62 2.59
N ARG A 122 3.99 -18.65 1.50
CA ARG A 122 3.01 -19.72 1.23
C ARG A 122 3.65 -21.11 1.25
N PHE A 123 4.78 -21.30 0.56
CA PHE A 123 5.47 -22.58 0.49
C PHE A 123 5.95 -23.07 1.87
N THR A 124 6.45 -22.16 2.71
CA THR A 124 6.92 -22.51 4.05
C THR A 124 5.77 -22.98 4.94
N VAL A 125 4.61 -22.33 4.88
CA VAL A 125 3.41 -22.71 5.65
C VAL A 125 2.91 -24.09 5.22
N GLU A 126 2.86 -24.36 3.91
CA GLU A 126 2.45 -25.67 3.37
C GLU A 126 3.36 -26.81 3.86
N GLN A 127 4.69 -26.58 3.89
CA GLN A 127 5.66 -27.56 4.39
C GLN A 127 5.48 -27.86 5.89
N ILE A 128 5.21 -26.85 6.71
CA ILE A 128 4.97 -27.02 8.16
C ILE A 128 3.69 -27.84 8.38
N GLN A 129 2.60 -27.54 7.67
CA GLN A 129 1.34 -28.28 7.79
C GLN A 129 1.47 -29.74 7.38
N MET A 130 2.24 -30.04 6.32
CA MET A 130 2.50 -31.43 5.92
C MET A 130 3.29 -32.21 6.96
N ARG A 131 4.23 -31.57 7.66
CA ARG A 131 5.00 -32.20 8.74
C ARG A 131 4.17 -32.48 10.00
N GLN A 132 3.19 -31.63 10.32
CA GLN A 132 2.31 -31.81 11.48
C GLN A 132 1.21 -32.87 11.28
N LYS A 133 0.94 -33.26 10.02
CA LYS A 133 -0.03 -34.30 9.66
C LYS A 133 0.57 -35.72 9.56
N ARG A 134 1.87 -35.86 9.83
CA ARG A 134 2.57 -37.15 9.93
C ARG A 134 2.75 -37.51 11.39
#